data_AF-A0A150R080-F1
#
_entry.id   AF-A0A150R080-F1
#
_cell.length_a   1.000
_cell.length_b   1.000
_cell.length_c   1.000
_cell.angle_alpha   90.00
_cell.angle_beta   90.00
_cell.angle_gamma   90.00
#
_symmetry.space_group_name_H-M   'P 1'
#
loop_
_entity.id
_entity.type
_entity.pdbx_description
1 polymer ?
#
loop_
_entity_poly.entity_id
_entity_poly.type
_entity_poly.pdbx_seq_one_letter_code
_entity_poly.pdbx_strand_id
1 'polypeptide(L)'
;MPEGTEVATAAGDCQQIFCDGRGASNVVAADEPEDDDNPCTSDTCDGTAPIHSPQPGPCPGGRCDDAGRCVPVECTRDVECGSSTECYRYTCDNGLCAEGPARAGTLCNMQQDQCDGAGRCIDCVNSGGCGECCVCAAGGVCVPV
;
A
#
# COMPACT_ATOMS: atom_id res chain seq x y z
N MET A 1 21.61 -24.77 22.74
CA MET A 1 20.14 -24.85 22.54
C MET A 1 19.80 -26.20 21.96
N PRO A 2 18.60 -26.77 22.25
CA PRO A 2 18.19 -28.05 21.67
C PRO A 2 18.03 -27.94 20.15
N GLU A 3 18.21 -29.07 19.45
CA GLU A 3 17.96 -29.18 18.02
C GLU A 3 16.53 -28.72 17.67
N GLY A 4 16.37 -28.00 16.57
CA GLY A 4 15.07 -27.49 16.11
C GLY A 4 14.58 -26.22 16.82
N THR A 5 15.37 -25.65 17.73
CA THR A 5 15.04 -24.32 18.30
C THR A 5 15.22 -23.26 17.22
N GLU A 6 14.15 -22.53 16.90
CA GLU A 6 14.19 -21.39 15.99
C GLU A 6 14.94 -20.22 16.63
N VAL A 7 15.78 -19.57 15.83
CA VAL A 7 16.57 -18.39 16.18
C VAL A 7 15.99 -17.22 15.39
N ALA A 8 15.85 -16.07 16.03
CA ALA A 8 15.37 -14.86 15.36
C ALA A 8 16.24 -14.54 14.14
N THR A 9 15.58 -14.36 13.00
CA THR A 9 16.16 -13.93 11.72
C THR A 9 15.91 -12.44 11.49
N ALA A 10 16.53 -11.86 10.47
CA ALA A 10 16.22 -10.49 10.09
C ALA A 10 14.88 -10.48 9.36
N ALA A 11 14.01 -9.52 9.66
CA ALA A 11 12.76 -9.38 8.94
C ALA A 11 13.04 -9.16 7.44
N GLY A 12 12.32 -9.87 6.57
CA GLY A 12 12.49 -9.76 5.12
C GLY A 12 13.65 -10.55 4.52
N ASP A 13 14.44 -11.31 5.30
CA ASP A 13 15.64 -11.99 4.80
C ASP A 13 15.38 -13.34 4.11
N CYS A 14 14.10 -13.74 3.97
CA CYS A 14 13.70 -15.02 3.41
C CYS A 14 14.30 -16.24 4.12
N GLN A 15 14.69 -16.11 5.39
CA GLN A 15 15.36 -17.16 6.15
C GLN A 15 14.62 -17.51 7.44
N GLN A 16 14.70 -18.79 7.78
CA GLN A 16 14.50 -19.30 9.14
C GLN A 16 15.75 -20.03 9.58
N ILE A 17 16.21 -19.76 10.80
CA ILE A 17 17.43 -20.33 11.35
C ILE A 17 17.07 -21.26 12.51
N PHE A 18 17.53 -22.51 12.44
CA PHE A 18 17.29 -23.53 13.46
C PHE A 18 18.60 -24.03 14.09
N CYS A 19 18.63 -24.22 15.41
CA CYS A 19 19.75 -24.87 16.09
C CYS A 19 19.88 -26.33 15.68
N ASP A 20 21.11 -26.82 15.49
CA ASP A 20 21.40 -28.22 15.10
C ASP A 20 21.69 -29.16 16.30
N GLY A 21 21.55 -28.65 17.53
CA GLY A 21 21.85 -29.38 18.76
C GLY A 21 23.34 -29.65 19.04
N ARG A 22 24.25 -29.24 18.14
CA ARG A 22 25.72 -29.44 18.23
C ARG A 22 26.49 -28.11 18.29
N GLY A 23 25.78 -26.99 18.35
CA GLY A 23 26.36 -25.65 18.48
C GLY A 23 26.49 -24.91 17.16
N ALA A 24 25.95 -25.45 16.07
CA ALA A 24 25.78 -24.76 14.80
C ALA A 24 24.29 -24.52 14.50
N SER A 25 24.02 -23.94 13.34
CA SER A 25 22.68 -23.59 12.88
C SER A 25 22.45 -24.05 11.43
N ASN A 26 21.21 -24.41 11.13
CA ASN A 26 20.71 -24.68 9.79
C ASN A 26 19.87 -23.50 9.32
N VAL A 27 20.06 -23.08 8.08
CA VAL A 27 19.24 -22.04 7.43
C VAL A 27 18.30 -22.73 6.44
N VAL A 28 17.02 -22.38 6.49
CA VAL A 28 16.02 -22.83 5.51
C VAL A 28 15.28 -21.62 4.94
N ALA A 29 14.65 -21.81 3.78
CA ALA A 29 13.85 -20.78 3.13
C ALA A 29 12.60 -20.45 3.93
N ALA A 30 12.27 -19.16 3.99
CA ALA A 30 11.05 -18.61 4.56
C ALA A 30 10.33 -17.77 3.51
N ASP A 31 9.00 -17.64 3.63
CA ASP A 31 8.17 -16.80 2.76
C ASP A 31 7.93 -15.44 3.41
N GLU A 32 9.03 -14.72 3.62
CA GLU A 32 9.05 -13.42 4.29
C GLU A 32 10.00 -12.48 3.53
N PRO A 33 9.58 -11.98 2.36
CA PRO A 33 10.42 -11.12 1.53
C PRO A 33 10.56 -9.73 2.14
N GLU A 34 11.71 -9.10 1.90
CA GLU A 34 11.91 -7.68 2.15
C GLU A 34 11.00 -6.87 1.23
N ASP A 35 10.33 -5.85 1.78
CA ASP A 35 9.59 -4.84 1.01
C ASP A 35 10.56 -3.67 0.73
N ASP A 36 10.86 -3.42 -0.55
CA ASP A 36 11.77 -2.34 -0.96
C ASP A 36 11.06 -0.98 -1.12
N ASP A 37 9.81 -0.87 -0.66
CA ASP A 37 8.95 0.31 -0.77
C ASP A 37 8.75 0.79 -2.22
N ASN A 38 9.02 -0.07 -3.22
CA ASN A 38 8.94 0.29 -4.62
C ASN A 38 7.72 -0.38 -5.30
N PRO A 39 6.69 0.40 -5.68
CA PRO A 39 5.49 -0.15 -6.32
C PRO A 39 5.75 -0.75 -7.71
N CYS A 40 6.93 -0.54 -8.28
CA CYS A 40 7.36 -1.09 -9.57
C CYS A 40 8.14 -2.40 -9.47
N THR A 41 8.29 -2.94 -8.26
CA THR A 41 8.88 -4.25 -8.00
C THR A 41 7.90 -5.12 -7.23
N SER A 42 7.95 -6.42 -7.49
CA SER A 42 7.25 -7.44 -6.72
C SER A 42 8.28 -8.13 -5.83
N ASP A 43 7.99 -8.14 -4.53
CA ASP A 43 8.86 -8.72 -3.51
C ASP A 43 8.55 -10.20 -3.33
N THR A 44 9.59 -11.03 -3.47
CA THR A 44 9.47 -12.48 -3.42
C THR A 44 10.74 -13.10 -2.84
N CYS A 45 10.62 -14.29 -2.28
CA CYS A 45 11.78 -15.07 -1.88
C CYS A 45 12.16 -16.09 -2.97
N ASP A 46 13.42 -16.09 -3.41
CA ASP A 46 14.01 -17.19 -4.17
C ASP A 46 14.94 -18.00 -3.25
N GLY A 47 14.36 -19.04 -2.64
CA GLY A 47 15.03 -19.80 -1.60
C GLY A 47 15.27 -18.94 -0.36
N THR A 48 16.53 -18.71 -0.01
CA THR A 48 16.94 -17.96 1.19
C THR A 48 17.35 -16.51 0.86
N ALA A 49 16.95 -16.00 -0.30
CA ALA A 49 17.31 -14.67 -0.77
C ALA A 49 16.05 -13.89 -1.18
N PRO A 50 15.88 -12.64 -0.70
CA PRO A 50 14.85 -11.75 -1.22
C PRO A 50 15.19 -11.33 -2.65
N ILE A 51 14.16 -11.20 -3.49
CA ILE A 51 14.21 -10.73 -4.86
C ILE A 51 13.08 -9.72 -5.10
N HIS A 52 13.46 -8.58 -5.68
CA HIS A 52 12.56 -7.52 -6.13
C HIS A 52 12.51 -7.54 -7.66
N SER A 53 11.48 -8.16 -8.23
CA SER A 53 11.36 -8.32 -9.68
C SER A 53 10.54 -7.18 -10.30
N PRO A 54 10.97 -6.56 -11.41
CA PRO A 54 10.18 -5.55 -12.11
C PRO A 54 8.75 -6.02 -12.40
N GLN A 55 7.77 -5.19 -12.06
CA GLN A 55 6.36 -5.42 -12.37
C GLN A 55 5.72 -4.20 -13.05
N PRO A 56 4.82 -4.41 -14.04
CA PRO A 56 4.09 -3.31 -14.65
C PRO A 56 3.00 -2.79 -13.70
N GLY A 57 2.81 -1.49 -13.66
CA GLY A 57 1.78 -0.90 -12.81
C GLY A 57 1.77 0.63 -12.82
N PRO A 58 0.75 1.24 -12.21
CA PRO A 58 0.82 2.64 -11.80
C PRO A 58 1.82 2.80 -10.66
N CYS A 59 2.45 3.96 -10.60
CA CYS A 59 3.29 4.38 -9.49
C CYS A 59 3.09 5.90 -9.29
N PRO A 60 3.52 6.46 -8.14
CA PRO A 60 3.37 7.88 -7.85
C PRO A 60 3.87 8.79 -8.97
N GLY A 61 2.92 9.41 -9.67
CA GLY A 61 3.17 10.32 -10.79
C GLY A 61 3.64 9.67 -12.10
N GLY A 62 3.51 8.36 -12.24
CA GLY A 62 4.13 7.63 -13.33
C GLY A 62 3.57 6.25 -13.67
N ARG A 63 4.39 5.51 -14.40
CA ARG A 63 4.22 4.09 -14.74
C ARG A 63 5.53 3.35 -14.55
N CYS A 64 5.44 2.09 -14.21
CA CYS A 64 6.62 1.24 -14.08
C CYS A 64 7.19 0.89 -15.46
N ASP A 65 8.50 1.04 -15.63
CA ASP A 65 9.24 0.55 -16.79
C ASP A 65 9.63 -0.93 -16.64
N ASP A 66 10.14 -1.54 -17.70
CA ASP A 66 10.58 -2.94 -17.71
C ASP A 66 11.77 -3.23 -16.77
N ALA A 67 12.42 -2.18 -16.25
CA ALA A 67 13.52 -2.28 -15.30
C ALA A 67 13.07 -2.04 -13.84
N GLY A 68 11.76 -1.89 -13.59
CA GLY A 68 11.19 -1.73 -12.25
C GLY A 68 11.35 -0.31 -11.70
N ARG A 69 11.53 0.70 -12.58
CA ARG A 69 11.60 2.11 -12.19
C ARG A 69 10.26 2.79 -12.43
N CYS A 70 9.85 3.63 -11.48
CA CYS A 70 8.74 4.55 -11.70
C CYS A 70 9.18 5.68 -12.63
N VAL A 71 8.73 5.64 -13.89
CA VAL A 71 9.01 6.69 -14.86
C VAL A 71 7.84 7.67 -14.93
N PRO A 72 8.11 8.99 -14.91
CA PRO A 72 7.06 10.00 -14.96
C PRO A 72 6.28 9.89 -16.28
N VAL A 73 4.97 10.10 -16.20
CA VAL A 73 4.12 10.23 -17.38
C VAL A 73 3.93 11.70 -17.68
N GLU A 74 4.39 12.11 -18.87
CA GLU A 74 4.11 13.44 -19.41
C GLU A 74 2.63 13.57 -19.75
N CYS A 75 2.04 14.72 -19.45
CA CYS A 75 0.62 14.97 -19.65
C CYS A 75 0.36 16.42 -20.07
N THR A 76 -0.81 16.64 -20.64
CA THR A 76 -1.38 17.97 -20.89
C THR A 76 -2.73 18.15 -20.20
N ARG A 77 -3.37 17.05 -19.80
CA ARG A 77 -4.69 17.02 -19.16
C ARG A 77 -4.76 15.89 -18.13
N ASP A 78 -5.52 16.12 -17.07
CA ASP A 78 -5.71 15.18 -15.94
C ASP A 78 -6.11 13.76 -16.35
N VAL A 79 -6.96 13.63 -17.38
CA VAL A 79 -7.45 12.32 -17.87
C VAL A 79 -6.36 11.46 -18.50
N GLU A 80 -5.19 12.03 -18.81
CA GLU A 80 -4.05 11.30 -19.38
C GLU A 80 -3.25 10.55 -18.30
N CYS A 81 -3.42 10.96 -17.04
CA CYS A 81 -2.72 10.39 -15.89
C CYS A 81 -3.42 9.15 -15.30
N GLY A 82 -4.75 9.12 -15.36
CA GLY A 82 -5.53 8.03 -14.83
C GLY A 82 -7.03 8.34 -14.74
N SER A 83 -7.75 7.45 -14.08
CA SER A 83 -9.18 7.62 -13.81
C SER A 83 -9.38 8.09 -12.39
N SER A 84 -9.79 9.35 -12.22
CA SER A 84 -10.14 9.90 -10.91
C SER A 84 -11.47 9.32 -10.39
N THR A 85 -11.58 9.19 -9.08
CA THR A 85 -12.82 8.99 -8.33
C THR A 85 -13.13 10.25 -7.49
N GLU A 86 -14.26 10.28 -6.78
CA GLU A 86 -14.57 11.39 -5.87
C GLU A 86 -13.52 11.54 -4.76
N CYS A 87 -12.94 10.41 -4.31
CA CYS A 87 -11.99 10.37 -3.21
C CYS A 87 -10.52 10.22 -3.61
N TYR A 88 -10.21 10.01 -4.88
CA TYR A 88 -8.83 9.88 -5.36
C TYR A 88 -8.69 10.54 -6.73
N ARG A 89 -7.68 11.40 -6.90
CA ARG A 89 -7.55 12.23 -8.10
C ARG A 89 -6.21 12.01 -8.78
N TYR A 90 -6.26 12.01 -10.11
CA TYR A 90 -5.12 12.11 -11.01
C TYR A 90 -5.18 13.48 -11.67
N THR A 91 -4.09 14.24 -11.58
CA THR A 91 -3.99 15.59 -12.11
C THR A 91 -2.72 15.76 -12.92
N CYS A 92 -2.78 16.59 -13.95
CA CYS A 92 -1.62 17.00 -14.70
C CYS A 92 -1.06 18.30 -14.10
N ASP A 93 0.00 18.19 -13.31
CA ASP A 93 0.68 19.32 -12.67
C ASP A 93 2.00 19.61 -13.39
N ASN A 94 2.12 20.79 -13.98
CA ASN A 94 3.34 21.23 -14.69
C ASN A 94 3.84 20.25 -15.77
N GLY A 95 2.92 19.58 -16.47
CA GLY A 95 3.25 18.64 -17.55
C GLY A 95 3.54 17.22 -17.06
N LEU A 96 3.48 16.99 -15.74
CA LEU A 96 3.71 15.69 -15.13
C LEU A 96 2.48 15.21 -14.40
N CYS A 97 2.24 13.91 -14.47
CA CYS A 97 1.18 13.30 -13.70
C CYS A 97 1.48 13.39 -12.20
N ALA A 98 0.47 13.78 -11.44
CA ALA A 98 0.43 13.74 -10.00
C ALA A 98 -0.84 13.00 -9.57
N GLU A 99 -0.78 12.33 -8.43
CA GLU A 99 -1.93 11.62 -7.88
C GLU A 99 -2.03 11.81 -6.37
N GLY A 100 -3.24 11.64 -5.83
CA GLY A 100 -3.42 11.66 -4.39
C GLY A 100 -4.89 11.59 -3.94
N PRO A 101 -5.10 11.33 -2.64
CA PRO A 101 -6.43 11.29 -2.07
C PRO A 101 -7.05 12.69 -1.99
N ALA A 102 -8.37 12.75 -2.15
CA ALA A 102 -9.14 13.93 -1.78
C ALA A 102 -9.04 14.16 -0.26
N ARG A 103 -9.22 15.41 0.17
CA ARG A 103 -9.17 15.76 1.60
C ARG A 103 -10.24 15.00 2.37
N ALA A 104 -9.92 14.58 3.59
CA ALA A 104 -10.88 13.98 4.49
C ALA A 104 -12.13 14.88 4.65
N GLY A 105 -13.33 14.29 4.59
CA GLY A 105 -14.61 15.01 4.63
C GLY A 105 -15.09 15.57 3.28
N THR A 106 -14.33 15.40 2.20
CA THR A 106 -14.84 15.66 0.84
C THR A 106 -16.04 14.74 0.58
N LEU A 107 -17.13 15.28 0.04
CA LEU A 107 -18.34 14.51 -0.23
C LEU A 107 -18.14 13.51 -1.38
N CYS A 108 -18.67 12.31 -1.21
CA CYS A 108 -18.69 11.24 -2.22
C CYS A 108 -20.03 10.49 -2.17
N ASN A 109 -20.23 9.53 -3.08
CA ASN A 109 -21.46 8.76 -3.23
C ASN A 109 -22.70 9.68 -3.29
N MET A 110 -22.70 10.62 -4.24
CA MET A 110 -23.79 11.60 -4.39
C MET A 110 -24.05 12.43 -3.13
N GLN A 111 -23.00 12.77 -2.37
CA GLN A 111 -23.05 13.54 -1.13
C GLN A 111 -23.67 12.80 0.06
N GLN A 112 -23.77 11.47 0.00
CA GLN A 112 -24.21 10.66 1.14
C GLN A 112 -23.04 10.29 2.06
N ASP A 113 -21.84 10.17 1.50
CA ASP A 113 -20.65 9.67 2.18
C ASP A 113 -19.52 10.71 2.13
N GLN A 114 -18.42 10.40 2.82
CA GLN A 114 -17.23 11.24 2.91
C GLN A 114 -15.94 10.48 2.60
N CYS A 115 -14.99 11.17 1.98
CA CYS A 115 -13.65 10.66 1.77
C CYS A 115 -12.88 10.63 3.09
N ASP A 116 -12.11 9.57 3.32
CA ASP A 116 -11.31 9.38 4.54
C ASP A 116 -9.95 10.09 4.54
N GLY A 117 -9.53 10.65 3.40
CA GLY A 117 -8.20 11.22 3.22
C GLY A 117 -7.12 10.22 2.80
N ALA A 118 -7.46 8.93 2.68
CA ALA A 118 -6.63 7.86 2.15
C ALA A 118 -7.13 7.33 0.79
N GLY A 119 -8.21 7.92 0.25
CA GLY A 119 -8.73 7.59 -1.08
C GLY A 119 -10.03 6.80 -1.06
N ARG A 120 -10.58 6.50 0.12
CA ARG A 120 -11.78 5.67 0.26
C ARG A 120 -12.99 6.54 0.59
N CYS A 121 -14.12 6.19 -0.01
CA CYS A 121 -15.42 6.73 0.33
C CYS A 121 -16.01 5.90 1.48
N ILE A 122 -16.28 6.53 2.62
CA ILE A 122 -16.80 5.93 3.84
C ILE A 122 -18.00 6.74 4.36
N ASP A 123 -18.84 6.15 5.21
CA ASP A 123 -20.06 6.79 5.72
C ASP A 123 -19.74 8.11 6.46
N CYS A 124 -18.67 8.13 7.25
CA CYS A 124 -18.29 9.30 8.03
C CYS A 124 -16.79 9.35 8.37
N VAL A 125 -16.25 10.57 8.49
CA VAL A 125 -14.92 10.82 9.11
C VAL A 125 -15.00 11.44 10.50
N ASN A 126 -16.17 11.96 10.87
CA ASN A 126 -16.48 12.52 12.18
C ASN A 126 -18.00 12.45 12.43
N SER A 127 -18.44 12.61 13.67
CA SER A 127 -19.86 12.51 14.02
C SER A 127 -20.73 13.61 13.40
N GLY A 128 -20.17 14.73 12.93
CA GLY A 128 -20.92 15.74 12.17
C GLY A 128 -21.28 15.28 10.76
N GLY A 129 -20.65 14.20 10.28
CA GLY A 129 -21.02 13.47 9.09
C GLY A 129 -22.22 12.54 9.27
N CYS A 130 -22.50 12.16 10.50
CA CYS A 130 -23.61 11.30 10.85
C CYS A 130 -24.83 12.14 11.20
N GLY A 131 -26.03 11.66 10.84
CA GLY A 131 -27.28 12.28 11.27
C GLY A 131 -27.39 12.37 12.80
N GLU A 132 -28.37 13.13 13.29
CA GLU A 132 -28.52 13.51 14.71
C GLU A 132 -28.66 12.33 15.71
N CYS A 133 -28.95 11.12 15.23
CA CYS A 133 -29.08 9.91 16.03
C CYS A 133 -27.84 9.00 16.00
N CYS A 134 -26.78 9.37 15.28
CA CYS A 134 -25.63 8.51 15.02
C CYS A 134 -24.30 9.20 15.35
N VAL A 135 -23.30 8.40 15.73
CA VAL A 135 -21.90 8.82 15.88
C VAL A 135 -21.02 8.06 14.92
N CYS A 136 -19.89 8.66 14.55
CA CYS A 136 -18.94 8.00 13.68
C CYS A 136 -18.03 7.06 14.48
N ALA A 137 -18.13 5.75 14.22
CA ALA A 137 -17.24 4.76 14.81
C ALA A 137 -15.84 4.81 14.17
N ALA A 138 -14.83 4.25 14.85
CA ALA A 138 -13.45 4.19 14.36
C ALA A 138 -13.28 3.46 13.01
N GLY A 139 -14.29 2.69 12.58
CA GLY A 139 -14.34 2.05 11.27
C GLY A 139 -14.90 2.92 10.13
N GLY A 140 -15.24 4.19 10.39
CA GLY A 140 -15.82 5.07 9.37
C GLY A 140 -17.29 4.77 9.06
N VAL A 141 -18.02 4.27 10.05
CA VAL A 141 -19.43 3.87 9.93
C VAL A 141 -20.25 4.64 10.95
N CYS A 142 -21.40 5.18 10.52
CA CYS A 142 -22.35 5.79 11.43
C CYS A 142 -23.09 4.70 12.21
N VAL A 143 -22.94 4.74 13.53
CA VAL A 143 -23.64 3.83 14.45
C VAL A 143 -24.59 4.61 15.34
N PRO A 144 -25.77 4.06 15.66
CA PRO A 144 -26.69 4.71 16.58
C PRO A 144 -26.05 4.86 17.97
N VAL A 145 -26.39 5.97 18.64
CA VAL A 145 -25.99 6.25 20.03
C VAL A 145 -26.80 5.50 21.07
#